data_AF-A0A2T0QAA9-F1
#
_entry.id   AF-A0A2T0QAA9-F1
#
_cell.length_a   1.000
_cell.length_b   1.000
_cell.length_c   1.000
_cell.angle_alpha   90.00
_cell.angle_beta   90.00
_cell.angle_gamma   90.00
#
_symmetry.space_group_name_H-M   'P 1'
#
loop_
_entity.id
_entity.type
_entity.pdbx_description
1 polymer ?
#
loop_
_entity_poly.entity_id
_entity_poly.type
_entity_poly.pdbx_seq_one_letter_code
_entity_poly.pdbx_strand_id
1 'polypeptide(L)'
;MEHRTTTARERHGVSQGQSVPEGQDMSDYAERYPGAWIGSADFGGPEIHPEAWVAPTAVVVGRVILGPGSTVWYGSVLRAEAEDIEVGAEVNIQDGCVLHVDPGEPTLLEDRVSLGHQAMVHGAHIGTGALIGIGAAVLHRATVGAGALVAAGAVVPPGTAVPAGVLYAGVPGRVIRELTDDDIARQARTPDNYVRRGAEHAGVRWAG
;
A
#
# COMPACT_ATOMS: atom_id res chain seq x y z
N MET A 1 -14.90 20.98 -8.19
CA MET A 1 -15.16 19.74 -8.94
C MET A 1 -14.62 18.63 -8.05
N GLU A 2 -15.48 17.97 -7.30
CA GLU A 2 -15.06 16.90 -6.39
C GLU A 2 -14.52 15.75 -7.26
N HIS A 3 -13.21 15.53 -7.22
CA HIS A 3 -12.63 14.31 -7.75
C HIS A 3 -13.10 13.17 -6.84
N ARG A 4 -14.19 12.50 -7.24
CA ARG A 4 -14.49 11.17 -6.71
C ARG A 4 -13.39 10.24 -7.20
N THR A 5 -12.38 10.03 -6.37
CA THR A 5 -11.42 8.95 -6.53
C THR A 5 -12.22 7.65 -6.43
N THR A 6 -12.37 6.93 -7.55
CA THR A 6 -12.96 5.59 -7.54
C THR A 6 -12.12 4.74 -6.60
N THR A 7 -12.74 4.06 -5.64
CA THR A 7 -12.01 3.22 -4.66
C THR A 7 -11.46 1.95 -5.32
N ALA A 8 -10.45 1.31 -4.73
CA ALA A 8 -10.00 -0.01 -5.22
C ALA A 8 -11.16 -1.02 -5.16
N ARG A 9 -12.05 -0.90 -4.16
CA ARG A 9 -13.31 -1.65 -4.09
C ARG A 9 -14.15 -1.48 -5.36
N GLU A 10 -14.41 -0.25 -5.77
CA GLU A 10 -15.23 0.05 -6.95
C GLU A 10 -14.58 -0.43 -8.26
N ARG A 11 -13.25 -0.33 -8.39
CA ARG A 11 -12.52 -0.79 -9.59
C ARG A 11 -12.53 -2.31 -9.75
N HIS A 12 -12.54 -3.06 -8.64
CA HIS A 12 -12.49 -4.52 -8.64
C HIS A 12 -13.85 -5.18 -8.38
N GLY A 13 -14.95 -4.42 -8.43
CA GLY A 13 -16.30 -4.96 -8.31
C GLY A 13 -16.73 -5.34 -6.89
N VAL A 14 -16.05 -4.82 -5.86
CA VAL A 14 -16.41 -5.01 -4.45
C VAL A 14 -17.46 -3.96 -4.05
N SER A 15 -18.66 -4.41 -3.72
CA SER A 15 -19.81 -3.57 -3.37
C SER A 15 -19.56 -2.72 -2.12
N GLN A 16 -19.81 -1.41 -2.17
CA GLN A 16 -19.89 -0.56 -0.97
C GLN A 16 -21.04 -1.02 -0.06
N GLY A 17 -20.78 -1.18 1.24
CA GLY A 17 -21.83 -1.47 2.23
C GLY A 17 -22.20 -2.95 2.40
N GLN A 18 -21.42 -3.89 1.87
CA GLN A 18 -21.53 -5.28 2.33
C GLN A 18 -20.84 -5.39 3.68
N SER A 19 -21.63 -5.67 4.73
CA SER A 19 -21.12 -6.20 5.99
C SER A 19 -20.12 -7.30 5.66
N VAL A 20 -18.92 -7.25 6.24
CA VAL A 20 -17.94 -8.33 6.09
C VAL A 20 -18.67 -9.63 6.44
N PRO A 21 -18.70 -10.63 5.54
CA PRO A 21 -19.39 -11.88 5.81
C PRO A 21 -18.86 -12.46 7.13
N GLU A 22 -19.76 -12.82 8.05
CA GLU A 22 -19.40 -13.66 9.19
C GLU A 22 -18.72 -14.92 8.64
N GLY A 23 -17.46 -15.13 9.03
CA GLY A 23 -16.70 -16.31 8.61
C GLY A 23 -16.23 -16.26 7.16
N GLN A 24 -15.44 -15.24 6.79
CA GLN A 24 -14.67 -15.31 5.54
C GLN A 24 -13.86 -16.60 5.51
N ASP A 25 -13.99 -17.37 4.43
CA ASP A 25 -13.23 -18.59 4.23
C ASP A 25 -11.75 -18.24 4.07
N MET A 26 -10.97 -18.57 5.10
CA MET A 26 -9.52 -18.34 5.14
C MET A 26 -8.72 -19.59 4.76
N SER A 27 -9.39 -20.68 4.34
CA SER A 27 -8.76 -22.00 4.20
C SER A 27 -7.73 -22.07 3.08
N ASP A 28 -7.86 -21.25 2.03
CA ASP A 28 -6.94 -21.22 0.89
C ASP A 28 -5.70 -20.34 1.14
N TYR A 29 -5.77 -19.36 2.03
CA TYR A 29 -4.70 -18.38 2.27
C TYR A 29 -3.40 -19.02 2.74
N ALA A 30 -3.49 -20.05 3.59
CA ALA A 30 -2.30 -20.76 4.07
C ALA A 30 -1.57 -21.53 2.95
N GLU A 31 -2.32 -22.07 1.98
CA GLU A 31 -1.76 -22.72 0.79
C GLU A 31 -1.19 -21.69 -0.19
N ARG A 32 -1.90 -20.59 -0.37
CA ARG A 32 -1.57 -19.55 -1.34
C ARG A 32 -0.43 -18.62 -0.90
N TYR A 33 -0.27 -18.40 0.40
CA TYR A 33 0.74 -17.51 0.99
C TYR A 33 1.46 -18.20 2.15
N PRO A 34 2.26 -19.24 1.86
CA PRO A 34 2.92 -20.01 2.89
C PRO A 34 3.82 -19.11 3.76
N GLY A 35 3.60 -19.13 5.07
CA GLY A 35 4.38 -18.38 6.06
C GLY A 35 3.97 -16.93 6.27
N ALA A 36 2.98 -16.40 5.55
CA ALA A 36 2.36 -15.12 5.85
C ALA A 36 1.35 -15.26 7.00
N TRP A 37 1.20 -14.22 7.82
CA TRP A 37 0.20 -14.15 8.87
C TRP A 37 -1.00 -13.36 8.38
N ILE A 38 -2.01 -14.08 7.89
CA ILE A 38 -3.22 -13.47 7.33
C ILE A 38 -4.39 -13.80 8.25
N GLY A 39 -5.07 -12.76 8.76
CA GLY A 39 -6.06 -12.92 9.81
C GLY A 39 -7.32 -12.10 9.60
N SER A 40 -8.47 -12.72 9.86
CA SER A 40 -9.78 -12.07 9.95
C SER A 40 -10.26 -12.05 11.41
N ALA A 41 -11.21 -11.16 11.69
CA ALA A 41 -11.90 -11.05 12.98
C ALA A 41 -13.30 -10.44 12.76
N ASP A 42 -14.02 -10.14 13.84
CA ASP A 42 -15.36 -9.51 13.79
C ASP A 42 -15.37 -8.17 13.03
N PHE A 43 -14.24 -7.47 12.98
CA PHE A 43 -14.09 -6.22 12.23
C PHE A 43 -13.79 -6.43 10.74
N GLY A 44 -13.56 -7.66 10.29
CA GLY A 44 -13.37 -7.99 8.88
C GLY A 44 -12.17 -8.88 8.59
N GLY A 45 -12.00 -9.21 7.32
CA GLY A 45 -10.87 -10.00 6.83
C GLY A 45 -10.32 -9.48 5.50
N PRO A 46 -9.11 -9.91 5.11
CA PRO A 46 -8.44 -9.41 3.91
C PRO A 46 -9.06 -9.95 2.62
N GLU A 47 -9.12 -9.12 1.58
CA GLU A 47 -9.50 -9.50 0.22
C GLU A 47 -8.27 -9.38 -0.68
N ILE A 48 -7.58 -10.50 -0.96
CA ILE A 48 -6.30 -10.49 -1.69
C ILE A 48 -6.46 -11.12 -3.07
N HIS A 49 -6.30 -10.30 -4.12
CA HIS A 49 -6.45 -10.72 -5.50
C HIS A 49 -5.52 -11.89 -5.88
N PRO A 50 -5.97 -12.91 -6.67
CA PRO A 50 -5.20 -14.05 -7.23
C PRO A 50 -3.76 -13.79 -7.69
N GLU A 51 -3.54 -12.62 -8.27
CA GLU A 51 -2.25 -12.20 -8.84
C GLU A 51 -1.37 -11.40 -7.87
N ALA A 52 -1.87 -11.05 -6.69
CA ALA A 52 -1.06 -10.41 -5.67
C ALA A 52 -0.14 -11.42 -4.98
N TRP A 53 1.01 -10.95 -4.50
CA TRP A 53 1.96 -11.76 -3.75
C TRP A 53 2.18 -11.19 -2.35
N VAL A 54 2.12 -12.06 -1.35
CA VAL A 54 2.38 -11.72 0.06
C VAL A 54 3.54 -12.57 0.54
N ALA A 55 4.61 -11.91 0.97
CA ALA A 55 5.82 -12.56 1.43
C ALA A 55 5.57 -13.36 2.72
N PRO A 56 6.32 -14.46 2.94
CA PRO A 56 6.45 -15.05 4.28
C PRO A 56 6.82 -13.97 5.29
N THR A 57 6.35 -14.10 6.53
CA THR A 57 6.51 -13.14 7.65
C THR A 57 5.73 -11.83 7.55
N ALA A 58 5.13 -11.49 6.41
CA ALA A 58 4.22 -10.35 6.34
C ALA A 58 2.97 -10.61 7.18
N VAL A 59 2.39 -9.55 7.75
CA VAL A 59 1.18 -9.59 8.56
C VAL A 59 0.09 -8.78 7.86
N VAL A 60 -1.04 -9.41 7.53
CA VAL A 60 -2.18 -8.76 6.87
C VAL A 60 -3.44 -9.09 7.66
N VAL A 61 -4.02 -8.10 8.34
CA VAL A 61 -5.13 -8.33 9.29
C VAL A 61 -6.26 -7.32 9.08
N GLY A 62 -7.48 -7.83 9.05
CA GLY A 62 -8.68 -7.00 8.97
C GLY A 62 -9.04 -6.57 7.56
N ARG A 63 -9.69 -5.42 7.42
CA ARG A 63 -10.25 -4.92 6.15
C ARG A 63 -9.17 -4.37 5.23
N VAL A 64 -8.37 -5.28 4.69
CA VAL A 64 -7.29 -4.98 3.74
C VAL A 64 -7.68 -5.51 2.38
N ILE A 65 -7.68 -4.65 1.36
CA ILE A 65 -7.90 -5.05 -0.04
C ILE A 65 -6.59 -4.89 -0.80
N LEU A 66 -6.16 -5.96 -1.45
CA LEU A 66 -4.96 -5.98 -2.28
C LEU A 66 -5.30 -6.27 -3.74
N GLY A 67 -5.07 -5.28 -4.61
CA GLY A 67 -5.29 -5.38 -6.06
C GLY A 67 -4.30 -6.30 -6.79
N PRO A 68 -4.56 -6.58 -8.09
CA PRO A 68 -3.76 -7.49 -8.92
C PRO A 68 -2.30 -7.03 -9.07
N GLY A 69 -1.37 -7.97 -9.09
CA GLY A 69 0.06 -7.70 -9.26
C GLY A 69 0.73 -6.98 -8.08
N SER A 70 -0.03 -6.60 -7.04
CA SER A 70 0.53 -5.94 -5.87
C SER A 70 1.37 -6.89 -5.01
N THR A 71 2.42 -6.37 -4.39
CA THR A 71 3.38 -7.16 -3.63
C THR A 71 3.56 -6.60 -2.21
N VAL A 72 3.40 -7.47 -1.21
CA VAL A 72 3.67 -7.15 0.21
C VAL A 72 4.91 -7.92 0.65
N TRP A 73 5.96 -7.19 1.01
CA TRP A 73 7.29 -7.74 1.25
C TRP A 73 7.53 -8.11 2.73
N TYR A 74 8.68 -8.73 2.97
CA TYR A 74 9.02 -9.37 4.24
C TYR A 74 8.88 -8.43 5.44
N GLY A 75 8.26 -8.93 6.51
CA GLY A 75 8.05 -8.19 7.76
C GLY A 75 7.11 -6.99 7.69
N SER A 76 6.48 -6.71 6.55
CA SER A 76 5.50 -5.62 6.44
C SER A 76 4.21 -5.95 7.19
N VAL A 77 3.59 -4.94 7.78
CA VAL A 77 2.36 -5.05 8.58
C VAL A 77 1.28 -4.15 8.00
N LEU A 78 0.17 -4.75 7.59
CA LEU A 78 -1.05 -4.09 7.16
C LEU A 78 -2.15 -4.45 8.17
N ARG A 79 -2.62 -3.46 8.93
CA ARG A 79 -3.59 -3.69 10.01
C ARG A 79 -4.76 -2.72 9.89
N ALA A 80 -5.95 -3.27 9.70
CA ALA A 80 -7.17 -2.53 9.35
C ALA A 80 -8.37 -2.96 10.21
N GLU A 81 -8.44 -2.50 11.46
CA GLU A 81 -9.59 -2.74 12.34
C GLU A 81 -10.64 -1.61 12.29
N ALA A 82 -10.22 -0.36 12.11
CA ALA A 82 -11.08 0.82 12.27
C ALA A 82 -11.62 1.38 10.95
N GLU A 83 -10.81 1.35 9.89
CA GLU A 83 -11.17 1.71 8.51
C GLU A 83 -10.51 0.73 7.53
N ASP A 84 -10.75 0.93 6.23
CA ASP A 84 -10.17 0.09 5.19
C ASP A 84 -8.73 0.52 4.85
N ILE A 85 -7.88 -0.49 4.58
CA ILE A 85 -6.65 -0.30 3.81
C ILE A 85 -6.95 -0.78 2.40
N GLU A 86 -6.97 0.15 1.45
CA GLU A 86 -7.18 -0.17 0.04
C GLU A 86 -5.89 -0.01 -0.75
N VAL A 87 -5.50 -1.08 -1.46
CA VAL A 87 -4.31 -1.10 -2.29
C VAL A 87 -4.71 -1.41 -3.72
N GLY A 88 -4.34 -0.50 -4.63
CA GLY A 88 -4.58 -0.63 -6.07
C GLY A 88 -3.79 -1.74 -6.74
N ALA A 89 -3.74 -1.71 -8.08
CA ALA A 89 -2.99 -2.65 -8.89
C ALA A 89 -1.48 -2.33 -8.90
N GLU A 90 -0.64 -3.36 -8.94
CA GLU A 90 0.82 -3.26 -9.13
C GLU A 90 1.52 -2.36 -8.08
N VAL A 91 0.96 -2.26 -6.88
CA VAL A 91 1.55 -1.54 -5.76
C VAL A 91 2.63 -2.40 -5.11
N ASN A 92 3.76 -1.81 -4.76
CA ASN A 92 4.79 -2.50 -3.98
C ASN A 92 4.91 -1.92 -2.58
N ILE A 93 4.68 -2.77 -1.57
CA ILE A 93 4.79 -2.45 -0.14
C ILE A 93 6.04 -3.17 0.36
N GLN A 94 7.19 -2.50 0.26
CA GLN A 94 8.51 -3.10 0.47
C GLN A 94 8.74 -3.47 1.94
N ASP A 95 9.88 -4.10 2.23
CA ASP A 95 10.17 -4.76 3.50
C ASP A 95 9.96 -3.87 4.73
N GLY A 96 9.31 -4.41 5.76
CA GLY A 96 9.10 -3.73 7.03
C GLY A 96 8.22 -2.48 6.98
N CYS A 97 7.45 -2.28 5.91
CA CYS A 97 6.47 -1.20 5.86
C CYS A 97 5.37 -1.39 6.92
N VAL A 98 4.81 -0.29 7.42
CA VAL A 98 3.66 -0.32 8.33
C VAL A 98 2.53 0.53 7.77
N LEU A 99 1.38 -0.11 7.55
CA LEU A 99 0.14 0.53 7.13
C LEU A 99 -0.90 0.36 8.23
N HIS A 100 -1.52 1.48 8.59
CA HIS A 100 -2.53 1.54 9.62
C HIS A 100 -3.60 2.59 9.30
N VAL A 101 -4.66 2.59 10.09
CA VAL A 101 -5.85 3.41 9.88
C VAL A 101 -6.35 3.95 11.22
N ASP A 102 -7.03 5.09 11.21
CA ASP A 102 -7.81 5.60 12.34
C ASP A 102 -9.29 5.67 11.94
N PRO A 103 -10.24 5.74 12.89
CA PRO A 103 -11.67 5.89 12.58
C PRO A 103 -11.93 7.11 11.67
N GLY A 104 -12.56 6.90 10.52
CA GLY A 104 -12.81 7.93 9.51
C GLY A 104 -11.59 8.33 8.66
N GLU A 105 -10.46 7.66 8.83
CA GLU A 105 -9.20 7.95 8.14
C GLU A 105 -8.64 6.65 7.51
N PRO A 106 -9.20 6.21 6.37
CA PRO A 106 -8.70 5.04 5.65
C PRO A 106 -7.32 5.30 5.05
N THR A 107 -6.58 4.22 4.78
CA THR A 107 -5.33 4.28 4.00
C THR A 107 -5.60 3.83 2.58
N LEU A 108 -5.40 4.72 1.62
CA LEU A 108 -5.69 4.48 0.22
C LEU A 108 -4.39 4.60 -0.59
N LEU A 109 -3.96 3.49 -1.20
CA LEU A 109 -2.87 3.48 -2.17
C LEU A 109 -3.47 3.24 -3.56
N GLU A 110 -3.35 4.22 -4.44
CA GLU A 110 -3.74 4.05 -5.83
C GLU A 110 -2.78 3.13 -6.60
N ASP A 111 -3.08 2.90 -7.87
CA ASP A 111 -2.34 1.96 -8.70
C ASP A 111 -0.87 2.38 -8.85
N ARG A 112 0.02 1.39 -8.92
CA ARG A 112 1.46 1.58 -9.16
C ARG A 112 2.20 2.42 -8.11
N VAL A 113 1.59 2.66 -6.94
CA VAL A 113 2.28 3.26 -5.79
C VAL A 113 3.44 2.38 -5.34
N SER A 114 4.53 3.00 -4.90
CA SER A 114 5.70 2.32 -4.35
C SER A 114 5.99 2.82 -2.95
N LEU A 115 5.85 1.96 -1.94
CA LEU A 115 6.31 2.24 -0.58
C LEU A 115 7.68 1.61 -0.39
N GLY A 116 8.69 2.47 -0.22
CA GLY A 116 10.06 2.10 0.07
C GLY A 116 10.20 1.35 1.40
N HIS A 117 11.27 0.56 1.55
CA HIS A 117 11.52 -0.21 2.77
C HIS A 117 11.29 0.63 4.05
N GLN A 118 10.60 0.06 5.03
CA GLN A 118 10.28 0.69 6.31
C GLN A 118 9.49 2.01 6.22
N ALA A 119 8.81 2.27 5.09
CA ALA A 119 7.88 3.39 5.01
C ALA A 119 6.65 3.15 5.91
N MET A 120 6.11 4.24 6.45
CA MET A 120 4.88 4.23 7.25
C MET A 120 3.80 5.05 6.56
N VAL A 121 2.61 4.47 6.41
CA VAL A 121 1.42 5.18 5.92
C VAL A 121 0.29 4.98 6.92
N HIS A 122 -0.24 6.07 7.45
CA HIS A 122 -1.24 6.04 8.51
C HIS A 122 -2.41 6.94 8.15
N GLY A 123 -3.54 6.37 7.76
CA GLY A 123 -4.78 7.09 7.41
C GLY A 123 -4.60 8.15 6.33
N ALA A 124 -3.93 7.82 5.23
CA ALA A 124 -3.55 8.77 4.18
C ALA A 124 -3.89 8.28 2.77
N HIS A 125 -3.99 9.20 1.81
CA HIS A 125 -4.24 8.90 0.40
C HIS A 125 -2.99 9.15 -0.44
N ILE A 126 -2.50 8.10 -1.09
CA ILE A 126 -1.32 8.13 -1.96
C ILE A 126 -1.76 7.90 -3.40
N GLY A 127 -1.54 8.91 -4.25
CA GLY A 127 -1.97 8.94 -5.64
C GLY A 127 -1.13 8.06 -6.57
N THR A 128 -1.71 7.76 -7.72
CA THR A 128 -1.20 6.81 -8.71
C THR A 128 0.27 7.05 -9.03
N GLY A 129 1.08 5.99 -9.00
CA GLY A 129 2.50 6.02 -9.34
C GLY A 129 3.39 6.78 -8.36
N ALA A 130 2.88 7.33 -7.25
CA ALA A 130 3.70 8.02 -6.27
C ALA A 130 4.67 7.07 -5.56
N LEU A 131 5.82 7.60 -5.13
CA LEU A 131 6.87 6.85 -4.43
C LEU A 131 7.10 7.46 -3.06
N ILE A 132 6.91 6.64 -2.03
CA ILE A 132 7.23 6.97 -0.65
C ILE A 132 8.60 6.38 -0.33
N GLY A 133 9.57 7.24 -0.03
CA GLY A 133 10.95 6.84 0.15
C GLY A 133 11.17 5.94 1.36
N ILE A 134 12.32 5.27 1.38
CA ILE A 134 12.76 4.40 2.48
C ILE A 134 12.65 5.13 3.81
N GLY A 135 11.99 4.53 4.79
CA GLY A 135 11.84 5.09 6.14
C GLY A 135 11.04 6.39 6.22
N ALA A 136 10.36 6.81 5.15
CA ALA A 136 9.50 7.99 5.19
C ALA A 136 8.16 7.69 5.88
N ALA A 137 7.56 8.71 6.48
CA ALA A 137 6.26 8.59 7.15
C ALA A 137 5.24 9.55 6.53
N VAL A 138 4.07 9.03 6.19
CA VAL A 138 2.90 9.79 5.75
C VAL A 138 1.79 9.65 6.78
N LEU A 139 1.44 10.78 7.40
CA LEU A 139 0.54 10.81 8.56
C LEU A 139 -0.91 11.15 8.18
N HIS A 140 -1.80 10.96 9.13
CA HIS A 140 -3.24 11.02 8.96
C HIS A 140 -3.75 12.23 8.17
N ARG A 141 -4.73 11.97 7.28
CA ARG A 141 -5.37 12.93 6.38
C ARG A 141 -4.44 13.58 5.36
N ALA A 142 -3.18 13.17 5.26
CA ALA A 142 -2.31 13.66 4.21
C ALA A 142 -2.73 13.06 2.85
N THR A 143 -2.52 13.85 1.80
CA THR A 143 -2.68 13.41 0.41
C THR A 143 -1.36 13.60 -0.31
N VAL A 144 -0.87 12.54 -0.96
CA VAL A 144 0.31 12.59 -1.82
C VAL A 144 -0.16 12.50 -3.26
N GLY A 145 0.05 13.57 -4.05
CA GLY A 145 -0.40 13.64 -5.43
C GLY A 145 0.27 12.60 -6.34
N ALA A 146 -0.39 12.31 -7.47
CA ALA A 146 0.07 11.34 -8.45
C ALA A 146 1.52 11.61 -8.89
N GLY A 147 2.31 10.54 -9.00
CA GLY A 147 3.71 10.59 -9.40
C GLY A 147 4.62 11.42 -8.49
N ALA A 148 4.18 11.89 -7.33
CA ALA A 148 5.06 12.59 -6.40
C ALA A 148 6.12 11.64 -5.81
N LEU A 149 7.24 12.20 -5.37
CA LEU A 149 8.32 11.49 -4.70
C LEU A 149 8.51 12.07 -3.30
N VAL A 150 8.19 11.30 -2.27
CA VAL A 150 8.55 11.61 -0.89
C VAL A 150 9.94 11.03 -0.65
N ALA A 151 10.91 11.88 -0.32
CA ALA A 151 12.29 11.45 -0.11
C ALA A 151 12.44 10.52 1.10
N ALA A 152 13.50 9.71 1.10
CA ALA A 152 13.81 8.83 2.23
C ALA A 152 13.90 9.60 3.56
N GLY A 153 13.33 9.02 4.62
CA GLY A 153 13.29 9.60 5.96
C GLY A 153 12.45 10.88 6.10
N ALA A 154 11.75 11.33 5.06
CA ALA A 154 10.90 12.50 5.15
C ALA A 154 9.62 12.21 5.95
N VAL A 155 9.07 13.24 6.58
CA VAL A 155 7.78 13.18 7.27
C VAL A 155 6.81 14.12 6.59
N VAL A 156 5.71 13.57 6.06
CA VAL A 156 4.53 14.31 5.56
C VAL A 156 3.59 14.50 6.75
N PRO A 157 3.46 15.72 7.30
CA PRO A 157 2.63 15.97 8.47
C PRO A 157 1.14 15.75 8.19
N PRO A 158 0.32 15.60 9.26
CA PRO A 158 -1.11 15.39 9.09
C PRO A 158 -1.80 16.47 8.27
N GLY A 159 -2.76 16.07 7.43
CA GLY A 159 -3.52 16.98 6.58
C GLY A 159 -2.72 17.68 5.47
N THR A 160 -1.44 17.32 5.29
CA THR A 160 -0.61 17.93 4.24
C THR A 160 -1.04 17.43 2.87
N ALA A 161 -1.31 18.36 1.95
CA ALA A 161 -1.50 18.06 0.53
C ALA A 161 -0.18 18.26 -0.23
N VAL A 162 0.50 17.16 -0.57
CA VAL A 162 1.70 17.17 -1.43
C VAL A 162 1.23 17.21 -2.89
N PRO A 163 1.64 18.22 -3.68
CA PRO A 163 1.28 18.29 -5.09
C PRO A 163 1.75 17.08 -5.92
N ALA A 164 1.11 16.84 -7.06
CA ALA A 164 1.54 15.83 -8.01
C ALA A 164 2.91 16.17 -8.62
N GLY A 165 3.72 15.16 -8.94
CA GLY A 165 4.97 15.32 -9.69
C GLY A 165 6.04 16.19 -9.01
N VAL A 166 6.03 16.30 -7.68
CA VAL A 166 7.07 17.03 -6.91
C VAL A 166 7.94 16.11 -6.09
N LEU A 167 9.16 16.57 -5.81
CA LEU A 167 10.01 16.05 -4.75
C LEU A 167 9.62 16.73 -3.42
N TYR A 168 9.21 15.94 -2.44
CA TYR A 168 8.93 16.37 -1.08
C TYR A 168 9.95 15.77 -0.11
N ALA A 169 10.60 16.57 0.75
CA ALA A 169 11.68 16.07 1.60
C ALA A 169 11.80 16.80 2.95
N GLY A 170 12.43 16.14 3.92
CA GLY A 170 12.85 16.70 5.20
C GLY A 170 11.93 16.37 6.39
N VAL A 171 12.36 16.81 7.57
CA VAL A 171 11.60 16.73 8.84
C VAL A 171 11.65 18.10 9.55
N PRO A 172 10.54 18.85 9.60
CA PRO A 172 9.28 18.54 8.93
C PRO A 172 9.46 18.65 7.40
N GLY A 173 8.66 17.95 6.60
CA GLY A 173 8.84 17.92 5.15
C GLY A 173 8.36 19.18 4.42
N ARG A 174 8.90 19.42 3.22
CA ARG A 174 8.57 20.55 2.33
C ARG A 174 8.62 20.11 0.87
N VAL A 175 7.90 20.80 0.00
CA VAL A 175 8.13 20.72 -1.45
C VAL A 175 9.49 21.34 -1.75
N ILE A 176 10.34 20.60 -2.46
CA ILE A 176 11.70 21.02 -2.82
C ILE A 176 11.73 21.57 -4.25
N ARG A 177 11.17 20.80 -5.18
CA ARG A 177 11.14 21.10 -6.62
C ARG A 177 10.16 20.18 -7.33
N GLU A 178 9.85 20.48 -8.58
CA GLU A 178 9.26 19.53 -9.51
C GLU A 178 10.23 18.38 -9.79
N LEU A 179 9.68 17.21 -10.13
CA LEU A 179 10.46 16.07 -10.57
C LEU A 179 11.10 16.32 -11.94
N THR A 180 12.32 15.81 -12.09
CA THR A 180 13.00 15.81 -13.37
C THR A 180 12.55 14.61 -14.21
N ASP A 181 12.85 14.63 -15.51
CA ASP A 181 12.60 13.49 -16.39
C ASP A 181 13.30 12.21 -15.91
N ASP A 182 14.48 12.32 -15.29
CA ASP A 182 15.18 11.17 -14.71
C ASP A 182 14.45 10.61 -13.48
N ASP A 183 13.97 11.48 -12.59
CA ASP A 183 13.18 11.06 -11.43
C ASP A 183 11.94 10.27 -11.88
N ILE A 184 11.19 10.82 -12.84
CA ILE A 184 9.99 10.22 -13.41
C ILE A 184 10.32 8.87 -14.08
N ALA A 185 11.35 8.83 -14.91
CA ALA A 185 11.74 7.60 -15.62
C ALA A 185 12.19 6.49 -14.66
N ARG A 186 12.90 6.84 -13.58
CA ARG A 186 13.31 5.87 -12.54
C ARG A 186 12.10 5.37 -11.75
N GLN A 187 11.21 6.27 -11.35
CA GLN A 187 10.00 5.94 -10.60
C GLN A 187 9.07 5.02 -11.40
N ALA A 188 8.84 5.32 -12.68
CA ALA A 188 7.94 4.55 -13.56
C ALA A 188 8.31 3.06 -13.69
N ARG A 189 9.61 2.73 -13.58
CA ARG A 189 10.13 1.35 -13.66
C ARG A 189 10.01 0.56 -12.36
N THR A 190 9.75 1.23 -11.23
CA THR A 190 9.76 0.58 -9.91
C THR A 190 8.66 -0.48 -9.78
N PRO A 191 7.39 -0.19 -10.13
CA PRO A 191 6.32 -1.19 -10.10
C PRO A 191 6.62 -2.45 -10.92
N ASP A 192 7.02 -2.30 -12.18
CA ASP A 192 7.29 -3.44 -13.08
C ASP A 192 8.39 -4.36 -12.52
N ASN A 193 9.43 -3.76 -11.92
CA ASN A 193 10.49 -4.52 -11.27
C ASN A 193 9.98 -5.30 -10.07
N TYR A 194 9.07 -4.72 -9.28
CA TYR A 194 8.54 -5.35 -8.09
C TYR A 194 7.50 -6.44 -8.40
N VAL A 195 6.68 -6.26 -9.44
CA VAL A 195 5.83 -7.33 -9.98
C VAL A 195 6.68 -8.53 -10.41
N ARG A 196 7.73 -8.30 -11.21
CA ARG A 196 8.65 -9.37 -11.65
C ARG A 196 9.32 -10.06 -10.45
N ARG A 197 9.83 -9.29 -9.50
CA ARG A 197 10.49 -9.84 -8.31
C ARG A 197 9.53 -10.61 -7.41
N GLY A 198 8.26 -10.19 -7.30
CA GLY A 198 7.24 -10.96 -6.57
C GLY A 198 7.08 -12.37 -7.14
N ALA A 199 7.04 -12.50 -8.48
CA ALA A 199 6.99 -13.81 -9.14
C ALA A 199 8.27 -14.64 -8.91
N GLU A 200 9.45 -14.02 -8.92
CA GLU A 200 10.71 -14.70 -8.59
C GLU A 200 10.70 -15.20 -7.14
N HIS A 201 10.22 -14.37 -6.20
CA HIS A 201 10.20 -14.69 -4.78
C HIS A 201 9.12 -15.72 -4.41
N ALA A 202 8.02 -15.82 -5.17
CA ALA A 202 7.05 -16.91 -5.03
C ALA A 202 7.66 -18.31 -5.25
N GLY A 203 8.78 -18.39 -5.99
CA GLY A 203 9.51 -19.64 -6.23
C GLY A 203 10.62 -19.95 -5.20
N VAL A 204 10.82 -19.10 -4.19
CA VAL A 204 11.87 -19.30 -3.18
C VAL A 204 11.57 -20.53 -2.34
N ARG A 205 12.56 -21.40 -2.17
CA ARG A 205 12.50 -22.56 -1.29
C ARG A 205 13.14 -22.24 0.04
N TRP A 206 12.35 -22.29 1.11
CA TRP A 206 12.80 -22.04 2.47
C TRP A 206 13.39 -23.32 3.07
N ALA A 207 14.46 -23.17 3.86
CA ALA A 207 15.15 -24.29 4.48
C ALA A 207 14.57 -24.70 5.85
N GLY A 208 13.44 -24.10 6.27
CA GLY A 208 12.84 -24.29 7.60
C GLY A 208 11.32 -24.24 7.55
#